data_AF-A0A0T5YTH1-F1
#
_entry.id   AF-A0A0T5YTH1-F1
#
_cell.length_a   1.000
_cell.length_b   1.000
_cell.length_c   1.000
_cell.angle_alpha   90.00
_cell.angle_beta   90.00
_cell.angle_gamma   90.00
#
_symmetry.space_group_name_H-M   'P 1'
#
loop_
_entity.id
_entity.type
_entity.pdbx_description
1 polymer ?
#
loop_
_entity_poly.entity_id
_entity_poly.type
_entity_poly.pdbx_seq_one_letter_code
_entity_poly.pdbx_strand_id
1 'polypeptide(L)' 'MPNTCTDVMIHIVEELDDASINAIERELSSVDGVVSACVNEKARHLILVDYDPANIHASDLLHKVEHRGLHAQLVGL' A
#
# COMPACT_ATOMS: atom_id res chain seq x y z
N MET A 1 13.37 18.80 -10.76
CA MET A 1 11.93 18.56 -10.51
C MET A 1 11.80 18.24 -9.03
N PRO A 2 10.79 18.74 -8.30
CA PRO A 2 10.63 18.36 -6.91
C PRO A 2 10.26 16.88 -6.86
N ASN A 3 11.19 16.06 -6.39
CA ASN A 3 11.01 14.62 -6.19
C ASN A 3 10.37 14.44 -4.80
N THR A 4 9.14 14.89 -4.61
CA THR A 4 8.45 14.82 -3.31
C THR A 4 7.78 13.47 -3.16
N CYS A 5 8.58 12.44 -2.89
CA CYS A 5 8.06 11.14 -2.48
C CYS A 5 7.34 11.31 -1.13
N THR A 6 6.13 10.76 -1.03
CA THR A 6 5.31 10.76 0.19
C THR A 6 5.01 9.32 0.57
N ASP A 7 4.96 9.04 1.85
CA ASP A 7 4.59 7.73 2.38
C ASP A 7 3.12 7.70 2.83
N VAL A 8 2.51 6.51 2.76
CA VAL A 8 1.21 6.24 3.35
C VAL A 8 1.18 4.84 3.94
N MET A 9 0.50 4.66 5.07
CA MET A 9 0.25 3.34 5.63
C MET A 9 -1.13 2.86 5.25
N ILE A 10 -1.22 1.64 4.75
CA ILE A 10 -2.47 0.96 4.45
C ILE A 10 -2.69 -0.11 5.50
N HIS A 11 -3.77 0.01 6.25
CA HIS A 11 -4.21 -0.97 7.23
C HIS A 11 -5.27 -1.87 6.60
N ILE A 12 -4.99 -3.18 6.55
CA ILE A 12 -5.92 -4.21 6.10
C ILE A 12 -6.60 -4.80 7.33
N VAL A 13 -7.92 -4.77 7.37
CA VAL A 13 -8.69 -5.18 8.55
C VAL A 13 -8.68 -6.71 8.73
N GLU A 14 -8.61 -7.45 7.63
CA GLU A 14 -8.58 -8.90 7.63
C GLU A 14 -7.25 -9.49 8.11
N GLU A 15 -7.33 -10.64 8.77
CA GLU A 15 -6.16 -11.48 9.01
C GLU A 15 -5.75 -12.18 7.70
N LEU A 16 -4.64 -11.74 7.12
CA LEU A 16 -4.05 -12.32 5.93
C LEU A 16 -2.89 -13.27 6.29
N ASP A 17 -2.76 -14.35 5.52
CA ASP A 17 -1.57 -15.19 5.55
C ASP A 17 -0.39 -14.53 4.82
N ASP A 18 0.81 -15.03 5.07
CA ASP A 18 2.04 -14.48 4.48
C ASP A 18 1.98 -14.46 2.94
N ALA A 19 1.33 -15.45 2.31
CA ALA A 19 1.22 -15.47 0.85
C ALA A 19 0.33 -14.34 0.33
N SER A 20 -0.83 -14.08 0.97
CA SER A 20 -1.75 -13.03 0.56
C SER A 20 -1.15 -11.64 0.76
N ILE A 21 -0.55 -11.37 1.91
CA ILE A 21 0.02 -10.05 2.19
C ILE A 21 1.22 -9.75 1.27
N ASN A 22 2.09 -10.73 1.01
CA ASN A 22 3.21 -10.57 0.08
C ASN A 22 2.72 -10.37 -1.37
N ALA A 23 1.58 -10.96 -1.74
CA ALA A 23 0.99 -10.76 -3.06
C ALA A 23 0.43 -9.33 -3.23
N ILE A 24 -0.06 -8.71 -2.15
CA ILE A 24 -0.51 -7.31 -2.16
C ILE A 24 0.70 -6.38 -2.23
N GLU A 25 1.74 -6.63 -1.43
CA GLU A 25 3.00 -5.87 -1.46
C GLU A 25 3.60 -5.83 -2.87
N ARG A 26 3.68 -6.99 -3.53
CA ARG A 26 4.21 -7.11 -4.89
C ARG A 26 3.36 -6.38 -5.91
N GLU A 27 2.04 -6.43 -5.77
CA GLU A 27 1.14 -5.71 -6.66
C GLU A 27 1.34 -4.20 -6.50
N LEU A 28 1.29 -3.69 -5.26
CA LEU A 28 1.48 -2.27 -4.96
C LEU A 28 2.84 -1.79 -5.46
N SER A 29 3.91 -2.57 -5.24
CA SER A 29 5.25 -2.27 -5.77
C SER A 29 5.33 -2.24 -7.30
N SER A 30 4.37 -2.87 -8.00
CA SER A 30 4.30 -2.89 -9.46
C SER A 30 3.43 -1.77 -10.03
N VAL A 31 2.84 -0.93 -9.19
CA VAL A 31 2.00 0.19 -9.63
C VAL A 31 2.87 1.35 -10.09
N ASP A 32 2.56 1.91 -11.26
CA ASP A 32 3.26 3.09 -11.77
C ASP A 32 3.04 4.29 -10.83
N GLY A 33 4.14 4.93 -10.44
CA GLY A 33 4.14 5.98 -9.40
C GLY A 33 4.39 5.50 -7.97
N VAL A 34 4.44 4.18 -7.71
CA VAL A 34 4.92 3.64 -6.42
C VAL A 34 6.44 3.52 -6.46
N VAL A 35 7.09 4.05 -5.43
CA VAL A 35 8.55 3.99 -5.23
C VAL A 35 8.94 2.73 -4.48
N SER A 36 8.18 2.37 -3.44
CA SER A 36 8.38 1.16 -2.63
C SER A 36 7.09 0.77 -1.93
N ALA A 37 6.85 -0.53 -1.76
CA ALA A 37 5.83 -1.03 -0.83
C ALA A 37 6.44 -2.13 0.04
N CYS A 38 6.23 -2.07 1.35
CA CYS A 38 6.77 -3.03 2.30
C CYS A 38 5.74 -3.40 3.36
N VAL A 39 5.64 -4.70 3.64
CA VAL A 39 4.81 -5.21 4.75
C VAL A 39 5.55 -5.02 6.07
N ASN A 40 4.81 -4.62 7.11
CA ASN A 40 5.37 -4.56 8.44
C ASN A 40 5.52 -5.96 9.04
N GLU A 41 6.76 -6.37 9.36
CA GLU A 41 7.07 -7.69 9.90
C GLU A 41 6.42 -7.96 11.27
N LYS A 42 6.17 -6.90 12.05
CA LYS A 42 5.54 -7.01 13.38
C LYS A 42 4.02 -6.94 13.31
N ALA A 43 3.49 -6.34 12.25
CA ALA A 43 2.06 -6.11 12.06
C ALA A 43 1.71 -6.45 10.60
N ARG A 44 1.47 -7.74 10.33
CA ARG A 44 1.22 -8.28 8.98
C ARG A 44 -0.03 -7.73 8.28
N HIS A 45 -0.80 -6.89 8.96
CA HIS A 45 -1.94 -6.15 8.43
C HIS A 45 -1.60 -4.70 8.01
N LEU A 46 -0.35 -4.27 8.13
CA LEU A 46 0.10 -2.92 7.77
C LEU A 46 1.08 -3.00 6.60
N ILE A 47 0.80 -2.21 5.56
CA ILE A 47 1.70 -2.00 4.42
C ILE A 47 2.10 -0.53 4.39
N LEU A 48 3.39 -0.26 4.37
CA LEU A 48 3.93 1.08 4.12
C LEU A 48 4.19 1.22 2.63
N VAL A 49 3.66 2.27 2.01
CA VAL A 49 3.85 2.55 0.59
C VAL A 49 4.44 3.93 0.41
N ASP A 50 5.63 3.99 -0.17
CA ASP A 50 6.26 5.20 -0.66
C ASP A 50 5.81 5.43 -2.10
N TYR A 51 5.25 6.60 -2.41
CA TYR A 51 4.73 6.90 -3.74
C TYR A 51 4.99 8.36 -4.14
N ASP A 52 4.92 8.61 -5.44
CA ASP A 52 4.96 9.97 -5.98
C ASP A 52 3.52 10.52 -6.12
N PRO A 53 3.11 11.49 -5.28
CA PRO A 53 1.78 12.09 -5.32
C PRO A 53 1.50 12.88 -6.60
N ALA A 54 2.51 13.14 -7.45
CA ALA A 54 2.32 13.70 -8.78
C ALA A 54 1.82 12.67 -9.80
N ASN A 55 2.05 11.37 -9.56
CA ASN A 55 1.71 10.28 -10.47
C ASN A 55 0.54 9.41 -9.96
N ILE A 56 0.43 9.21 -8.64
CA ILE A 56 -0.62 8.38 -8.05
C ILE A 56 -1.08 8.96 -6.71
N HIS A 57 -2.35 8.78 -6.34
CA HIS A 57 -2.85 9.18 -5.02
C HIS A 57 -2.99 7.98 -4.08
N ALA A 58 -2.87 8.22 -2.77
CA ALA A 58 -3.09 7.20 -1.76
C ALA A 58 -4.48 6.53 -1.86
N SER A 59 -5.50 7.26 -2.31
CA SER A 59 -6.83 6.69 -2.57
C SER A 59 -6.84 5.66 -3.71
N ASP A 60 -5.99 5.81 -4.72
CA ASP A 60 -5.86 4.84 -5.81
C ASP A 60 -5.18 3.56 -5.31
N LEU A 61 -4.19 3.70 -4.43
CA LEU A 61 -3.55 2.57 -3.74
C LEU A 61 -4.55 1.83 -2.86
N LEU A 62 -5.39 2.55 -2.11
CA LEU A 62 -6.46 1.96 -1.30
C LEU A 62 -7.43 1.15 -2.15
N HIS A 63 -7.96 1.74 -3.23
CA HIS A 63 -8.91 1.06 -4.11
C HIS A 63 -8.34 -0.23 -4.72
N LYS A 64 -7.04 -0.29 -5.00
CA LYS A 64 -6.40 -1.53 -5.49
C LYS A 64 -6.49 -2.67 -4.49
N VAL A 65 -6.28 -2.36 -3.21
CA VAL A 65 -6.42 -3.35 -2.13
C VAL A 65 -7.89 -3.75 -1.96
N GLU A 66 -8.81 -2.78 -1.98
CA GLU A 66 -10.26 -3.02 -1.84
C GLU A 66 -10.83 -3.84 -3.00
N HIS A 67 -10.31 -3.69 -4.23
CA HIS A 67 -10.75 -4.46 -5.40
C HIS A 67 -10.48 -5.97 -5.26
N ARG A 68 -9.63 -6.38 -4.32
CA ARG A 68 -9.44 -7.80 -3.96
C ARG A 68 -10.54 -8.35 -3.04
N GLY A 69 -11.52 -7.53 -2.67
CA GLY A 69 -12.56 -7.87 -1.70
C GLY A 69 -12.10 -7.75 -0.25
N LEU A 70 -11.01 -7.03 0.00
CA LEU A 70 -10.46 -6.77 1.32
C LEU A 70 -10.94 -5.42 1.85
N HIS A 71 -11.02 -5.26 3.15
CA HIS A 71 -11.32 -4.00 3.81
C HIS A 71 -10.01 -3.36 4.23
N ALA A 72 -9.61 -2.32 3.50
CA ALA A 72 -8.42 -1.55 3.81
C ALA A 72 -8.79 -0.13 4.24
N GLN A 73 -7.90 0.52 4.98
CA GLN A 73 -8.02 1.92 5.37
C GLN A 73 -6.66 2.59 5.30
N LEU A 74 -6.63 3.86 4.89
CA LEU A 74 -5.43 4.67 4.96
C LEU A 74 -5.21 5.15 6.40
N VAL A 75 -4.01 4.94 6.92
CA VAL A 75 -3.57 5.33 8.25
C VAL A 75 -2.35 6.23 8.09
N GLY A 76 -2.47 7.49 8.49
CA GLY A 76 -1.38 8.46 8.37
C GLY A 76 -1.47 9.34 7.12
N LEU A 77 -1.14 10.62 7.32
CA LEU A 77 -1.07 11.73 6.37
C LEU A 77 0.07 12.63 6.81
#